data_AF-A0A1A0H9L3-F1
#
_entry.id   AF-A0A1A0H9L3-F1
#
_cell.length_a   1.000
_cell.length_b   1.000
_cell.length_c   1.000
_cell.angle_alpha   90.00
_cell.angle_beta   90.00
_cell.angle_gamma   90.00
#
_symmetry.space_group_name_H-M   'P 1'
#
loop_
_entity.id
_entity.type
_entity.pdbx_description
1 polymer ?
#
loop_
_entity_poly.entity_id
_entity_poly.type
_entity_poly.pdbx_seq_one_letter_code
_entity_poly.pdbx_strand_id
1 'polypeptide(L)' 'MSHTCVSCALEFPDAPAQRAHMKLDWHRYNLKRRVAQLPAISEAVFVDKI' A
#
# COMPACT_ATOMS: atom_id res chain seq x y z
N MET A 1 -6.80 8.19 16.41
CA MET A 1 -5.82 7.20 15.91
C MET A 1 -5.73 7.40 14.40
N SER A 2 -4.55 7.63 13.85
CA SER A 2 -4.36 7.73 12.39
C SER A 2 -4.11 6.33 11.84
N HIS A 3 -4.91 5.90 10.87
CA HIS A 3 -4.77 4.61 10.21
C HIS A 3 -4.06 4.82 8.88
N THR A 4 -2.73 4.81 8.87
CA THR A 4 -1.94 5.11 7.68
C THR A 4 -1.02 3.96 7.29
N CYS A 5 -0.70 3.86 6.00
CA CYS A 5 0.36 3.00 5.49
C CYS A 5 1.44 3.88 4.87
N VAL A 6 2.58 4.00 5.54
CA VAL A 6 3.73 4.79 5.03
C VAL A 6 4.30 4.17 3.76
N SER A 7 4.33 2.84 3.66
CA SER A 7 4.86 2.15 2.48
C SER A 7 4.01 2.36 1.22
N CYS A 8 2.72 2.70 1.36
CA CYS A 8 1.82 2.97 0.24
C CYS A 8 1.35 4.42 0.18
N ALA A 9 1.83 5.29 1.09
CA ALA A 9 1.39 6.68 1.26
C ALA A 9 -0.14 6.84 1.30
N LEU A 10 -0.82 5.94 2.02
CA LEU A 10 -2.28 5.95 2.16
C LEU A 10 -2.73 6.28 3.58
N GLU A 11 -3.88 6.94 3.67
CA GLU A 11 -4.69 7.09 4.87
C GLU A 11 -5.99 6.28 4.72
N PHE A 12 -6.40 5.64 5.83
CA PHE A 12 -7.58 4.80 5.91
C PHE A 12 -8.58 5.40 6.91
N PRO A 13 -9.89 5.20 6.67
CA PRO A 13 -10.93 5.70 7.57
C PRO A 13 -10.95 4.96 8.92
N ASP A 14 -10.51 3.70 8.96
CA ASP A 14 -10.54 2.86 10.15
C ASP A 14 -9.45 1.75 10.15
N ALA A 15 -9.28 1.09 11.31
CA ALA A 15 -8.36 -0.02 11.48
C ALA A 15 -8.70 -1.27 10.63
N PRO A 16 -9.98 -1.68 10.47
CA PRO A 16 -10.34 -2.75 9.53
C PRO A 16 -9.84 -2.52 8.10
N ALA A 17 -10.03 -1.33 7.54
CA ALA A 17 -9.60 -0.98 6.19
C ALA A 17 -8.08 -1.04 6.06
N GLN A 18 -7.35 -0.49 7.04
CA GLN A 18 -5.89 -0.60 7.08
C GLN A 18 -5.44 -2.08 7.11
N ARG A 19 -6.07 -2.91 7.96
CA ARG A 19 -5.74 -4.35 8.06
C ARG A 19 -6.08 -5.14 6.80
N ALA A 20 -7.16 -4.79 6.11
CA ALA A 20 -7.51 -5.36 4.82
C ALA A 20 -6.42 -5.03 3.78
N HIS A 21 -5.98 -3.77 3.72
CA HIS A 21 -4.92 -3.34 2.82
C HIS A 21 -3.58 -4.08 3.06
N MET A 22 -3.17 -4.30 4.32
CA MET A 22 -1.91 -5.01 4.63
C MET A 22 -1.85 -6.44 4.08
N LYS A 23 -2.99 -7.04 3.74
CA LYS A 23 -3.09 -8.41 3.19
C LYS A 23 -3.01 -8.44 1.66
N LEU A 24 -3.17 -7.31 0.99
CA LEU A 24 -3.19 -7.22 -0.47
C LEU A 24 -1.80 -7.40 -1.07
N ASP A 25 -1.73 -8.00 -2.26
CA ASP A 25 -0.47 -8.14 -3.00
C ASP A 25 0.10 -6.80 -3.42
N TRP A 26 -0.76 -5.81 -3.66
CA TRP A 26 -0.36 -4.42 -3.89
C TRP A 26 0.50 -3.87 -2.74
N HIS A 27 0.12 -4.12 -1.48
CA HIS A 27 0.91 -3.70 -0.32
C HIS A 27 2.28 -4.37 -0.30
N ARG A 28 2.33 -5.69 -0.56
CA ARG A 28 3.59 -6.45 -0.64
C ARG A 28 4.49 -5.94 -1.76
N TYR A 29 3.91 -5.56 -2.89
CA TYR A 29 4.62 -4.99 -4.03
C TYR A 29 5.24 -3.63 -3.68
N ASN A 30 4.46 -2.72 -3.09
CA ASN A 30 4.96 -1.43 -2.61
C ASN A 30 6.02 -1.58 -1.50
N LEU A 31 5.89 -2.60 -0.64
CA LEU A 31 6.91 -2.91 0.36
C LEU A 31 8.25 -3.31 -0.29
N LYS A 32 8.22 -4.19 -1.30
CA LYS A 32 9.42 -4.56 -2.08
C LYS A 32 10.04 -3.35 -2.78
N ARG A 33 9.22 -2.46 -3.35
CA ARG A 33 9.68 -1.21 -3.96
C ARG A 33 10.38 -0.31 -2.95
N ARG A 34 9.79 -0.12 -1.77
CA ARG A 34 10.39 0.67 -0.69
C ARG A 34 11.75 0.12 -0.26
N VAL A 35 11.89 -1.20 -0.12
CA VAL A 35 13.19 -1.84 0.19
C VAL A 35 14.21 -1.57 -0.92
N ALA A 36 13.78 -1.57 -2.18
CA ALA A 36 14.61 -1.19 -3.33
C ALA A 36 14.77 0.33 -3.52
N GLN A 37 14.38 1.15 -2.54
CA GLN A 37 14.39 2.62 -2.60
C GLN A 37 13.58 3.22 -3.76
N LEU A 38 12.62 2.47 -4.29
CA LEU A 38 11.70 2.91 -5.32
C LEU A 38 10.45 3.55 -4.69
N PRO A 39 9.84 4.56 -5.35
CA PRO A 39 8.60 5.16 -4.88
C PRO A 39 7.45 4.15 -4.94
N ALA A 40 6.53 4.26 -3.99
CA ALA A 40 5.27 3.53 -4.00
C ALA A 40 4.45 3.89 -5.25
N ILE A 41 3.66 2.94 -5.74
CA ILE A 41 2.68 3.19 -6.81
C ILE A 41 1.27 3.08 -6.27
N SER A 42 0.34 3.78 -6.91
CA SER A 42 -1.09 3.66 -6.62
C SER A 42 -1.62 2.29 -7.03
N GLU A 43 -2.75 1.90 -6.46
CA GLU A 43 -3.46 0.66 -6.78
C GLU A 43 -3.86 0.61 -8.27
N ALA A 44 -4.34 1.73 -8.82
CA ALA A 44 -4.67 1.82 -10.25
C ALA A 44 -3.49 1.44 -11.16
N VAL A 45 -2.28 1.90 -10.83
CA VAL A 45 -1.06 1.55 -11.58
C VAL A 45 -0.63 0.10 -11.36
N PHE A 46 -0.93 -0.47 -10.19
CA PHE A 46 -0.65 -1.88 -9.92
C PHE A 46 -1.59 -2.81 -10.71
N VAL A 47 -2.88 -2.47 -10.79
CA VAL A 47 -3.90 -3.22 -11.53
C VAL A 47 -3.69 -3.10 -13.04
N ASP A 48 -3.36 -1.92 -13.55
CA ASP A 48 -3.13 -1.68 -14.99
C ASP A 48 -1.90 -2.43 -15.55
N LYS A 49 -0.99 -2.89 -14.68
CA LYS A 49 0.25 -3.59 -15.07
C LYS A 49 0.23 -5.11 -14.89
N ILE A 50 -0.91 -5.69 -14.51
CA ILE A 50 -1.10 -7.15 -14.33
C ILE A 50 -2.09 -7.69 -15.34
#